data_AF-A0A7Z9G6T3-F1
#
_entry.id   AF-A0A7Z9G6T3-F1
#
_cell.length_a   1.000
_cell.length_b   1.000
_cell.length_c   1.000
_cell.angle_alpha   90.00
_cell.angle_beta   90.00
_cell.angle_gamma   90.00
#
_symmetry.space_group_name_H-M   'P 1'
#
loop_
_entity.id
_entity.type
_entity.pdbx_description
1 polymer ?
#
loop_
_entity_poly.entity_id
_entity_poly.type
_entity_poly.pdbx_seq_one_letter_code
_entity_poly.pdbx_strand_id
1 'polypeptide(L)'
;MCWSRTTPKWGPLPGPHWSPSWLYVRGWFSVSIQLSVVIPVLNEEESLGPLWEALQITLNSMGRSWEVIFCDDGSTDNSMAILEELAAGHSNLKIVEFRRNFGQLVVLVVGFDYVQGELIIFMDA
;
A
#
# COMPACT_ATOMS: atom_id res chain seq x y z
N MET A 1 21.57 49.34 -42.60
CA MET A 1 21.48 47.88 -42.43
C MET A 1 22.05 47.51 -41.06
N CYS A 2 21.30 46.69 -40.30
CA CYS A 2 21.64 46.00 -39.03
C CYS A 2 22.97 45.22 -39.08
N TRP A 3 23.62 44.78 -38.00
CA TRP A 3 23.43 44.88 -36.54
C TRP A 3 24.79 44.57 -35.86
N SER A 4 24.93 45.07 -34.63
CA SER A 4 25.96 44.75 -33.63
C SER A 4 26.04 43.26 -33.23
N ARG A 5 27.18 42.80 -32.71
CA ARG A 5 27.34 42.37 -31.29
C ARG A 5 28.70 41.76 -30.97
N THR A 6 29.16 42.11 -29.76
CA THR A 6 30.36 41.69 -29.03
C THR A 6 30.12 40.45 -28.15
N THR A 7 31.18 39.61 -28.03
CA THR A 7 31.77 38.91 -26.84
C THR A 7 30.86 38.17 -25.84
N PRO A 8 31.23 37.03 -25.16
CA PRO A 8 32.36 36.99 -24.18
C PRO A 8 32.98 35.60 -23.84
N LYS A 9 33.92 35.62 -22.86
CA LYS A 9 34.74 34.53 -22.29
C LYS A 9 34.09 33.83 -21.07
N TRP A 10 34.53 32.60 -20.82
CA TRP A 10 33.96 31.49 -20.01
C TRP A 10 34.01 31.61 -18.45
N GLY A 11 33.06 30.91 -17.79
CA GLY A 11 32.96 30.64 -16.34
C GLY A 11 32.99 29.12 -15.99
N PRO A 12 32.70 28.70 -14.73
CA PRO A 12 33.17 27.45 -14.11
C PRO A 12 32.58 26.13 -14.68
N LEU A 13 33.28 25.01 -14.42
CA LEU A 13 33.08 23.69 -15.05
C LEU A 13 31.67 23.09 -14.85
N PRO A 14 31.10 22.43 -15.87
CA PRO A 14 29.70 22.00 -15.86
C PRO A 14 29.49 20.74 -15.01
N GLY A 15 28.53 20.80 -14.08
CA GLY A 15 27.77 19.62 -13.66
C GLY A 15 26.94 19.05 -14.82
N PRO A 16 26.26 17.90 -14.66
CA PRO A 16 25.47 17.29 -15.73
C PRO A 16 24.47 18.30 -16.31
N HIS A 17 24.71 18.66 -17.57
CA HIS A 17 24.29 19.90 -18.23
C HIS A 17 22.87 19.86 -18.81
N TRP A 18 22.04 18.90 -18.37
CA TRP A 18 20.70 18.69 -18.92
C TRP A 18 19.58 18.71 -17.87
N SER A 19 19.76 19.42 -16.75
CA SER A 19 18.63 19.83 -15.92
C SER A 19 18.28 21.29 -16.23
N PRO A 20 17.16 21.58 -16.90
CA PRO A 20 16.81 22.96 -17.23
C PRO A 20 16.42 23.77 -15.98
N SER A 21 16.89 25.02 -15.89
CA SER A 21 16.65 25.94 -14.77
C SER A 21 15.19 26.39 -14.59
N TRP A 22 14.28 25.95 -15.45
CA TRP A 22 12.84 26.19 -15.41
C TRP A 22 12.04 24.97 -14.93
N LEU A 23 12.69 23.83 -14.67
CA LEU A 23 12.01 22.62 -14.21
C LEU A 23 11.70 22.73 -12.72
N TYR A 24 10.48 23.18 -12.41
CA TYR A 24 9.93 23.17 -11.06
C TYR A 24 8.94 22.01 -10.96
N VAL A 25 9.32 20.91 -10.32
CA VAL A 25 8.38 19.82 -10.03
C VAL A 25 7.47 20.29 -8.89
N ARG A 26 6.24 20.71 -9.21
CA ARG A 26 5.18 20.94 -8.22
C ARG A 26 4.33 19.69 -8.07
N GLY A 27 4.23 19.20 -6.83
CA GLY A 27 3.36 18.09 -6.46
C GLY A 27 3.98 16.74 -6.83
N TRP A 28 4.49 16.04 -5.82
CA TRP A 28 4.63 14.61 -5.94
C TRP A 28 3.21 14.05 -5.82
N PHE A 29 2.70 13.38 -6.87
CA PHE A 29 1.52 12.55 -6.71
C PHE A 29 1.92 11.40 -5.78
N SER A 30 1.71 11.58 -4.47
CA SER A 30 1.66 10.45 -3.57
C SER A 30 0.35 9.73 -3.84
N VAL A 31 0.43 8.52 -4.39
CA VAL A 31 -0.71 7.60 -4.35
C VAL A 31 -0.79 7.11 -2.91
N SER A 32 -1.27 7.97 -2.01
CA SER A 32 -1.47 7.63 -0.62
C SER A 32 -2.68 6.71 -0.52
N ILE A 33 -2.53 5.59 0.19
CA ILE A 33 -3.67 4.76 0.57
C ILE A 33 -4.50 5.57 1.56
N GLN A 34 -5.81 5.65 1.33
CA GLN A 34 -6.70 6.45 2.18
C GLN A 34 -7.32 5.61 3.30
N LEU A 35 -7.45 4.29 3.09
CA LEU A 35 -8.12 3.37 4.01
C LEU A 35 -7.34 2.05 4.11
N SER A 36 -7.08 1.61 5.34
CA SER A 36 -6.57 0.27 5.61
C SER A 36 -7.53 -0.47 6.51
N VAL A 37 -7.88 -1.70 6.13
CA VAL A 37 -8.67 -2.62 6.96
C VAL A 37 -7.74 -3.68 7.51
N VAL A 38 -7.69 -3.86 8.83
CA VAL A 38 -6.87 -4.90 9.48
C VAL A 38 -7.80 -5.95 10.08
N ILE A 39 -7.56 -7.21 9.70
CA ILE A 39 -8.44 -8.34 10.01
C ILE A 39 -7.59 -9.47 10.60
N PRO A 40 -7.73 -9.80 11.89
CA PRO A 40 -7.10 -10.98 12.46
C PRO A 40 -7.80 -12.24 11.95
N VAL A 41 -7.05 -13.31 11.75
CA VAL A 41 -7.53 -14.58 11.20
C VAL A 41 -7.01 -15.72 12.05
N LEU A 42 -7.89 -16.65 12.44
CA LEU A 42 -7.50 -17.90 13.11
C LEU A 42 -8.53 -18.99 12.79
N ASN A 43 -8.16 -19.90 11.90
CA ASN A 43 -9.02 -21.01 11.44
C ASN A 43 -10.38 -20.56 10.87
N GLU A 44 -10.35 -19.74 9.82
CA GLU A 44 -11.49 -19.06 9.22
C GLU A 44 -11.66 -19.43 7.73
N GLU A 45 -11.29 -20.66 7.33
CA GLU A 45 -11.27 -21.07 5.93
C GLU A 45 -12.60 -20.91 5.18
N GLU A 46 -13.74 -20.99 5.88
CA GLU A 46 -15.08 -20.84 5.30
C GLU A 46 -15.50 -19.38 5.09
N SER A 47 -15.00 -18.45 5.91
CA SER A 47 -15.41 -17.04 5.93
C SER A 47 -14.55 -16.16 5.03
N LEU A 48 -13.28 -16.49 4.84
CA LEU A 48 -12.31 -15.67 4.09
C LEU A 48 -12.74 -15.30 2.67
N GLY A 49 -13.26 -16.27 1.90
CA GLY A 49 -13.74 -16.04 0.53
C GLY A 49 -14.92 -15.05 0.49
N PRO A 50 -16.06 -15.37 1.15
CA PRO A 50 -17.21 -14.47 1.25
C PRO A 50 -16.86 -13.08 1.80
N LEU A 51 -16.00 -13.02 2.82
CA LEU A 51 -15.53 -11.77 3.41
C LEU A 51 -14.77 -10.92 2.39
N TRP A 52 -13.83 -11.53 1.66
CA TRP A 52 -13.07 -10.84 0.62
C TRP A 52 -14.00 -10.30 -0.47
N GLU A 53 -14.94 -11.10 -0.96
CA GLU A 53 -15.92 -10.65 -1.96
C GLU A 53 -16.72 -9.43 -1.47
N ALA A 54 -17.24 -9.48 -0.24
CA ALA A 54 -18.00 -8.38 0.35
C ALA A 54 -17.14 -7.12 0.55
N LEU A 55 -15.89 -7.28 0.98
CA LEU A 55 -14.92 -6.19 1.11
C LEU A 55 -14.64 -5.56 -0.24
N GLN A 56 -14.34 -6.33 -1.28
CA GLN A 56 -14.08 -5.77 -2.61
C GLN A 56 -15.26 -4.96 -3.13
N ILE A 57 -16.49 -5.48 -3.03
CA ILE A 57 -17.69 -4.77 -3.47
C ILE A 57 -17.83 -3.44 -2.73
N THR A 58 -17.72 -3.48 -1.40
CA THR A 58 -17.91 -2.30 -0.55
C THR A 58 -16.80 -1.28 -0.77
N LEU A 59 -15.54 -1.70 -0.70
CA LEU A 59 -14.37 -0.84 -0.78
C LEU A 59 -14.20 -0.21 -2.17
N ASN A 60 -14.46 -0.95 -3.24
CA ASN A 60 -14.42 -0.41 -4.61
C ASN A 60 -15.51 0.64 -4.85
N SER A 61 -16.67 0.53 -4.20
CA SER A 61 -17.76 1.48 -4.35
C SER A 61 -17.49 2.86 -3.73
N MET A 62 -16.49 2.97 -2.84
CA MET A 62 -16.21 4.20 -2.09
C MET A 62 -15.45 5.26 -2.87
N GLY A 63 -14.85 4.92 -4.02
CA GLY A 63 -14.04 5.86 -4.80
C GLY A 63 -12.78 6.36 -4.07
N ARG A 64 -12.22 5.54 -3.17
CA ARG A 64 -11.00 5.83 -2.39
C ARG A 64 -9.96 4.73 -2.60
N SER A 65 -8.68 5.05 -2.49
CA SER A 65 -7.62 4.02 -2.43
C SER A 65 -7.71 3.26 -1.10
N TRP A 66 -7.57 1.94 -1.15
CA TRP A 66 -7.72 1.09 0.02
C TRP A 66 -6.76 -0.11 -0.01
N GLU A 67 -6.51 -0.67 1.16
CA GLU A 67 -5.87 -1.97 1.34
C GLU A 67 -6.57 -2.79 2.44
N VAL A 68 -6.37 -4.09 2.41
CA VAL A 68 -6.77 -5.03 3.47
C VAL A 68 -5.54 -5.81 3.90
N ILE A 69 -5.34 -5.90 5.21
CA ILE A 69 -4.24 -6.63 5.84
C ILE A 69 -4.85 -7.75 6.67
N PHE A 70 -4.76 -8.97 6.16
CA PHE A 70 -5.11 -10.16 6.92
C PHE A 70 -3.93 -10.56 7.79
N CYS A 71 -4.18 -10.76 9.08
CA CYS A 71 -3.15 -11.12 10.05
C CYS A 71 -3.47 -12.53 10.59
N ASP A 72 -2.83 -13.55 10.02
CA ASP A 72 -3.04 -14.95 10.38
C ASP A 72 -2.30 -15.29 11.69
N ASP A 73 -3.05 -15.68 12.72
CA ASP A 73 -2.54 -16.01 14.05
C ASP A 73 -2.09 -17.46 14.17
N GLY A 74 -1.42 -17.99 13.14
CA GLY A 74 -0.96 -19.37 13.09
C GLY A 74 -2.11 -20.35 12.96
N SER A 75 -2.95 -20.15 11.94
CA SER A 75 -4.02 -21.08 11.57
C SER A 75 -3.46 -22.47 11.24
N THR A 76 -4.30 -23.47 11.47
CA THR A 76 -3.98 -24.89 11.29
C THR A 76 -4.86 -25.58 10.25
N ASP A 77 -5.86 -24.86 9.73
CA ASP A 77 -6.72 -25.26 8.62
C ASP A 77 -6.20 -24.65 7.29
N ASN A 78 -7.05 -24.53 6.26
CA ASN A 78 -6.63 -23.98 4.96
C ASN A 78 -6.64 -22.44 4.89
N SER A 79 -6.85 -21.73 5.99
CA SER A 79 -6.95 -20.25 5.99
C SER A 79 -5.77 -19.58 5.29
N MET A 80 -4.55 -19.98 5.65
CA MET A 80 -3.33 -19.38 5.07
C MET A 80 -3.22 -19.64 3.57
N ALA A 81 -3.54 -20.86 3.12
CA ALA A 81 -3.52 -21.21 1.69
C ALA A 81 -4.53 -20.38 0.89
N ILE A 82 -5.73 -20.17 1.45
CA ILE A 82 -6.76 -19.30 0.85
C ILE A 82 -6.26 -17.86 0.77
N LEU A 83 -5.66 -17.33 1.85
CA LEU A 83 -5.10 -15.99 1.87
C LEU A 83 -4.01 -15.82 0.80
N GLU A 84 -3.11 -16.78 0.63
CA GLU A 84 -2.06 -16.74 -0.41
C GLU A 84 -2.65 -16.70 -1.82
N GLU A 85 -3.68 -17.52 -2.09
CA GLU A 85 -4.39 -17.52 -3.36
C GLU A 85 -5.04 -16.15 -3.64
N LEU A 86 -5.70 -15.58 -2.63
CA LEU A 86 -6.31 -14.26 -2.73
C LEU A 86 -5.24 -13.17 -2.96
N ALA A 87 -4.12 -13.18 -2.23
CA ALA A 87 -3.04 -12.20 -2.38
C ALA A 87 -2.43 -12.20 -3.78
N ALA A 88 -2.29 -13.36 -4.41
CA ALA A 88 -1.68 -13.49 -5.73
C ALA A 88 -2.40 -12.68 -6.82
N GLY A 89 -3.71 -12.48 -6.69
CA GLY A 89 -4.53 -11.70 -7.62
C GLY A 89 -4.70 -10.22 -7.26
N HIS A 90 -4.32 -9.80 -6.05
CA HIS A 90 -4.80 -8.53 -5.48
C HIS A 90 -3.69 -7.77 -4.75
N SER A 91 -3.10 -6.77 -5.42
CA SER A 91 -2.00 -5.94 -4.86
C SER A 91 -2.35 -5.09 -3.63
N ASN A 92 -3.65 -4.94 -3.37
CA ASN A 92 -4.25 -4.24 -2.25
C ASN A 92 -4.57 -5.18 -1.07
N LEU A 93 -4.23 -6.47 -1.17
CA LEU A 93 -4.28 -7.44 -0.07
C LEU A 93 -2.85 -7.69 0.42
N LYS A 94 -2.66 -7.63 1.73
CA LYS A 94 -1.42 -8.00 2.41
C LYS A 94 -1.70 -9.08 3.45
N ILE A 95 -0.71 -9.92 3.71
CA ILE A 95 -0.78 -10.96 4.73
C ILE A 95 0.35 -10.77 5.74
N VAL A 96 0.02 -10.85 7.02
CA VAL A 96 0.97 -10.94 8.13
C VAL A 96 0.76 -12.31 8.78
N GLU A 97 1.71 -13.22 8.61
CA GLU A 97 1.62 -14.58 9.11
C GLU A 97 2.40 -14.73 10.42
N PHE A 98 1.76 -15.30 11.44
CA PHE A 98 2.38 -15.68 12.70
C PHE A 98 2.69 -17.18 12.72
N ARG A 99 3.83 -17.55 13.31
CA ARG A 99 4.28 -18.96 13.37
C ARG A 99 3.42 -19.88 14.25
N ARG A 100 2.54 -19.30 15.08
CA ARG A 100 1.64 -19.96 16.03
C ARG A 100 0.68 -18.91 16.58
N ASN A 101 -0.32 -19.35 17.33
CA ASN A 101 -1.25 -18.46 18.03
C ASN A 101 -0.56 -17.65 19.15
N PHE A 102 -0.68 -16.32 19.05
CA PHE A 102 -0.27 -15.31 20.03
C PHE A 102 -1.47 -14.51 20.58
N GLY A 103 -2.65 -14.67 19.99
CA GLY A 103 -3.89 -14.02 20.40
C GLY A 103 -4.19 -12.75 19.61
N GLN A 104 -5.48 -12.50 19.39
CA GLN A 104 -6.03 -11.45 18.54
C GLN A 104 -5.45 -10.05 18.79
N LEU A 105 -5.22 -9.66 20.04
CA LEU A 105 -4.66 -8.33 20.37
C LEU A 105 -3.23 -8.17 19.87
N VAL A 106 -2.40 -9.21 20.00
CA VAL A 106 -1.00 -9.17 19.53
C VAL A 106 -0.96 -9.07 18.01
N VAL A 107 -1.78 -9.90 17.37
CA VAL A 107 -1.95 -9.94 15.92
C VAL A 107 -2.39 -8.59 15.37
N LEU A 108 -3.39 -7.97 16.01
CA LEU A 108 -3.90 -6.66 15.63
C LEU A 108 -2.84 -5.56 15.77
N VAL A 109 -2.13 -5.52 16.91
CA VAL A 109 -1.10 -4.52 17.17
C VAL A 109 0.02 -4.60 16.13
N VAL A 110 0.49 -5.80 15.83
CA VAL A 110 1.51 -5.99 14.77
C VAL A 110 0.94 -5.65 13.40
N GLY A 111 -0.31 -6.02 13.12
CA GLY A 111 -0.98 -5.67 11.86
C GLY A 111 -1.00 -4.16 11.60
N PHE A 112 -1.15 -3.34 12.65
CA PHE A 112 -1.07 -1.88 12.55
C PHE A 112 0.30 -1.36 12.11
N ASP A 113 1.39 -2.08 12.35
CA ASP A 113 2.73 -1.68 11.88
C ASP A 113 2.86 -1.76 10.34
N TYR A 114 1.96 -2.48 9.67
CA TYR A 114 1.96 -2.66 8.21
C TYR A 114 0.96 -1.76 7.47
N VAL A 115 0.17 -0.98 8.21
CA VAL A 115 -0.82 -0.05 7.67
C VAL A 115 -0.15 1.13 6.95
N GLN A 116 -0.64 1.43 5.76
CA GLN A 116 -0.25 2.61 4.97
C GLN A 116 -1.37 3.64 4.83
N GLY A 117 -2.60 3.28 5.19
CA GLY A 117 -3.79 4.11 5.09
C GLY A 117 -3.87 5.20 6.15
N GLU A 118 -4.45 6.33 5.76
CA GLU A 118 -4.73 7.44 6.70
C GLU A 118 -5.85 7.09 7.69
N LEU A 119 -6.85 6.31 7.27
CA LEU A 119 -7.92 5.79 8.10
C LEU A 119 -7.73 4.29 8.31
N ILE A 120 -7.84 3.85 9.56
CA ILE A 120 -7.70 2.44 9.93
C ILE A 120 -9.06 1.91 10.39
N ILE A 121 -9.50 0.81 9.81
CA ILE A 121 -10.64 0.02 10.28
C ILE A 121 -10.10 -1.30 10.81
N PHE A 122 -10.55 -1.67 11.99
CA PHE A 122 -10.40 -3.02 12.52
C PHE A 122 -11.74 -3.75 12.35
N MET A 123 -11.69 -5.01 11.89
CA MET A 123 -12.84 -5.85 11.66
C MET A 123 -12.49 -7.31 11.94
N ASP A 124 -13.48 -8.14 12.28
CA ASP A 124 -13.31 -9.58 12.45
C ASP A 124 -13.42 -10.33 11.13
N ALA A 125 -12.89 -11.55 11.10
CA ALA A 125 -13.01 -12.47 9.97
C ALA A 125 -14.38 -13.17 9.93
#